data_AF-R9UQ67-F1
#
_entry.id   AF-R9UQ67-F1
#
_cell.length_a   1.000
_cell.length_b   1.000
_cell.length_c   1.000
_cell.angle_alpha   90.00
_cell.angle_beta   90.00
_cell.angle_gamma   90.00
#
_symmetry.space_group_name_H-M   'P 1'
#
loop_
_entity.id
_entity.type
_entity.pdbx_description
1 polymer ?
#
loop_
_entity_poly.entity_id
_entity_poly.type
_entity_poly.pdbx_seq_one_letter_code
_entity_poly.pdbx_strand_id
1 'polypeptide(L)'
;FWKYYYGHYLDDYHTKRTSSLVSLSGLGASLNASLHTALNASFLASPTELPSATHSGQATAVLSLLIMLGTLWLGYTLYQFKKSPYLHPCVREILSDCALPIAVLAFSLISSHGFREIEMSKFRYNPSESPFAMAQIQSLSLRAVSGAMGLGFLLSMLFFIEQNLVAALVNAPENRLVKGTAYHWDLLLLAIINTGLSLFGLPWIHAAYPHSPLHVRALALVEERVENGHIYDTIVNVKETRLTSLGASVLVGLSLLLLPVPLQWIPKPVLYGLFLYIALTSLDGNQLVQRVALLLKEQTAYPPTHYIRRVPQRKIHYFTGLQVLQLLLLCAFGMSSLPYMKMIFPLIMIAMIPIR
;
A
#
# COMPACT_ATOMS: atom_id res chain seq x y z
N PHE A 1 9.02 0.25 -10.59
CA PHE A 1 7.58 0.48 -10.29
C PHE A 1 6.91 1.56 -11.15
N TRP A 2 7.49 2.77 -11.30
CA TRP A 2 6.89 3.85 -12.09
C TRP A 2 6.69 3.53 -13.58
N LYS A 3 7.65 2.80 -14.19
CA LYS A 3 7.63 2.36 -15.60
C LYS A 3 6.45 1.44 -15.95
N TYR A 4 5.96 0.64 -15.01
CA TYR A 4 4.92 -0.37 -15.27
C TYR A 4 3.49 0.10 -14.92
N TYR A 5 3.34 1.15 -14.11
CA TYR A 5 2.02 1.64 -13.66
C TYR A 5 1.57 2.96 -14.31
N TYR A 6 2.49 3.84 -14.70
CA TYR A 6 2.16 5.21 -15.16
C TYR A 6 2.69 5.58 -16.55
N GLY A 7 3.50 4.73 -17.18
CA GLY A 7 4.25 5.07 -18.40
C GLY A 7 3.41 5.59 -19.57
N HIS A 8 2.15 5.18 -19.70
CA HIS A 8 1.33 5.53 -20.86
C HIS A 8 0.37 6.72 -20.67
N TYR A 9 0.16 7.21 -19.44
CA TYR A 9 -0.72 8.37 -19.21
C TYR A 9 -0.03 9.71 -19.51
N LEU A 10 1.30 9.76 -19.44
CA LEU A 10 2.07 10.98 -19.67
C LEU A 10 2.30 11.24 -21.17
N ASP A 11 2.51 10.19 -21.96
CA ASP A 11 2.73 10.32 -23.41
C ASP A 11 1.49 10.85 -24.14
N ASP A 12 0.29 10.44 -23.73
CA ASP A 12 -0.98 10.84 -24.34
C ASP A 12 -1.35 12.31 -24.01
N TYR A 13 -0.91 12.80 -22.84
CA TYR A 13 -1.08 14.21 -22.45
C TYR A 13 -0.08 15.14 -23.15
N HIS A 14 1.16 14.67 -23.38
CA HIS A 14 2.18 15.46 -24.07
C HIS A 14 1.96 15.55 -25.57
N THR A 15 1.52 14.46 -26.23
CA THR A 15 1.20 14.46 -27.67
C THR A 15 -0.01 15.34 -28.00
N LYS A 16 -1.08 15.31 -27.19
CA LYS A 16 -2.24 16.21 -27.37
C LYS A 16 -1.91 17.69 -27.20
N ARG A 17 -0.97 18.04 -26.31
CA ARG A 17 -0.56 19.44 -26.09
C ARG A 17 0.40 19.95 -27.17
N THR A 18 1.26 19.10 -27.71
CA THR A 18 2.17 19.48 -28.80
C THR A 18 1.43 19.63 -30.13
N SER A 19 0.42 18.81 -30.43
CA SER A 19 -0.40 18.99 -31.63
C SER A 19 -1.22 20.29 -31.62
N SER A 20 -1.65 20.78 -30.45
CA SER A 20 -2.39 22.04 -30.33
C SER A 20 -1.52 23.31 -30.36
N LEU A 21 -0.22 23.19 -30.03
CA LEU A 21 0.71 24.33 -29.99
C LEU A 21 1.37 24.61 -31.35
N VAL A 22 1.50 23.60 -32.21
CA VAL A 22 2.08 23.76 -33.55
C VAL A 22 1.14 24.52 -34.52
N SER A 23 -0.16 24.60 -34.24
CA SER A 23 -1.13 25.36 -35.04
C SER A 23 -1.30 26.83 -34.64
N LEU A 24 -0.60 27.32 -33.60
CA LEU A 24 -0.84 28.64 -33.01
C LEU A 24 0.33 29.64 -33.13
N SER A 25 1.36 29.34 -33.93
CA SER A 25 2.58 30.16 -34.05
C SER A 25 2.65 31.03 -35.32
N GLY A 26 1.51 31.48 -35.84
CA GLY A 26 1.47 32.26 -37.08
C GLY A 26 0.25 33.17 -37.19
N LEU A 27 0.06 34.12 -36.27
CA LEU A 27 -0.94 35.21 -36.41
C LEU A 27 -0.70 36.32 -35.38
N GLY A 28 0.44 36.99 -35.47
CA GLY A 28 0.67 38.27 -34.78
C GLY A 28 0.29 39.43 -35.69
N ALA A 29 -0.93 39.97 -35.56
CA ALA A 29 -1.32 41.37 -35.87
C ALA A 29 -2.85 41.61 -36.13
N SER A 30 -3.79 40.84 -35.57
CA SER A 30 -5.25 41.12 -35.77
C SER A 30 -6.15 40.94 -34.53
N LEU A 31 -5.58 40.95 -33.32
CA LEU A 31 -6.23 40.50 -32.08
C LEU A 31 -7.37 41.38 -31.52
N ASN A 32 -7.59 42.61 -31.99
CA ASN A 32 -8.62 43.48 -31.38
C ASN A 32 -9.98 43.47 -32.10
N ALA A 33 -10.05 43.08 -33.38
CA ALA A 33 -11.32 43.11 -34.13
C ALA A 33 -12.08 41.76 -34.11
N SER A 34 -11.39 40.64 -33.92
CA SER A 34 -11.98 39.30 -33.86
C SER A 34 -12.53 38.91 -32.48
N LEU A 35 -12.03 39.55 -31.42
CA LEU A 35 -12.43 39.26 -30.03
C LEU A 35 -13.86 39.74 -29.72
N HIS A 36 -14.27 40.88 -30.29
CA HIS A 36 -15.63 41.40 -30.14
C HIS A 36 -16.68 40.62 -30.95
N THR A 37 -16.31 40.09 -32.10
CA THR A 37 -17.19 39.21 -32.90
C THR A 37 -17.29 37.81 -32.30
N ALA A 38 -16.21 37.29 -31.71
CA ALA A 38 -16.22 36.00 -30.99
C ALA A 38 -17.03 36.05 -29.69
N LEU A 39 -16.97 37.16 -28.94
CA LEU A 39 -17.76 37.33 -27.70
C LEU A 39 -19.27 37.42 -28.00
N ASN A 40 -19.67 38.10 -29.07
CA ASN A 40 -21.09 38.16 -29.45
C ASN A 40 -21.64 36.83 -30.01
N ALA A 41 -20.80 36.00 -30.63
CA ALA A 41 -21.19 34.65 -31.04
C ALA A 41 -21.34 33.68 -29.85
N SER A 42 -20.64 33.93 -28.74
CA SER A 42 -20.67 33.07 -27.54
C SER A 42 -21.94 33.20 -26.70
N PHE A 43 -22.68 34.32 -26.80
CA PHE A 43 -23.89 34.56 -26.01
C PHE A 43 -25.20 34.06 -26.65
N LEU A 44 -25.17 33.62 -27.91
CA LEU A 44 -26.38 33.20 -28.66
C LEU A 44 -26.43 31.69 -28.98
N ALA A 45 -25.41 30.92 -28.60
CA ALA A 45 -25.42 29.46 -28.71
C ALA A 45 -25.93 28.83 -27.41
N SER A 46 -27.26 28.69 -27.30
CA SER A 46 -27.88 27.74 -26.39
C SER A 46 -27.42 26.30 -26.72
N PRO A 47 -27.33 25.39 -25.73
CA PRO A 47 -26.63 24.14 -25.89
C PRO A 47 -27.51 23.10 -26.61
N THR A 48 -27.15 22.75 -27.85
CA THR A 48 -27.67 21.57 -28.53
C THR A 48 -26.74 20.39 -28.29
N GLU A 49 -27.15 19.54 -27.36
CA GLU A 49 -26.84 18.11 -27.19
C GLU A 49 -25.50 17.53 -27.68
N LEU A 50 -24.63 17.20 -26.71
CA LEU A 50 -23.71 16.03 -26.76
C LEU A 50 -23.29 15.64 -25.32
N PRO A 51 -24.10 14.87 -24.57
CA PRO A 51 -23.88 14.62 -23.13
C PRO A 51 -23.29 13.24 -22.77
N SER A 52 -22.37 12.65 -23.56
CA SER A 52 -21.90 11.26 -23.29
C SER A 52 -20.50 11.11 -22.70
N ALA A 53 -19.57 12.06 -22.89
CA ALA A 53 -18.18 11.86 -22.46
C ALA A 53 -17.89 12.27 -21.00
N THR A 54 -18.52 13.34 -20.51
CA THR A 54 -18.25 13.89 -19.16
C THR A 54 -19.01 13.14 -18.06
N HIS A 55 -20.19 12.59 -18.37
CA HIS A 55 -21.00 11.80 -17.44
C HIS A 55 -20.37 10.42 -17.13
N SER A 56 -19.71 9.79 -18.10
CA SER A 56 -19.08 8.48 -17.93
C SER A 56 -17.96 8.50 -16.89
N GLY A 57 -17.13 9.57 -16.87
CA GLY A 57 -16.04 9.71 -15.90
C GLY A 57 -16.51 9.89 -14.46
N GLN A 58 -17.56 10.70 -14.24
CA GLN A 58 -18.11 10.93 -12.90
C GLN A 58 -18.81 9.69 -12.35
N ALA A 59 -19.62 9.00 -13.17
CA ALA A 59 -20.27 7.76 -12.78
C ALA A 59 -19.24 6.67 -12.42
N THR A 60 -18.18 6.56 -13.22
CA THR A 60 -17.07 5.64 -12.93
C THR A 60 -16.34 5.99 -11.65
N ALA A 61 -16.09 7.28 -11.38
CA ALA A 61 -15.44 7.73 -10.16
C ALA A 61 -16.29 7.44 -8.91
N VAL A 62 -17.57 7.80 -8.93
CA VAL A 62 -18.50 7.56 -7.81
C VAL A 62 -18.64 6.06 -7.56
N LEU A 63 -18.80 5.25 -8.61
CA LEU A 63 -18.91 3.81 -8.47
C LEU A 63 -17.62 3.19 -7.95
N SER A 64 -16.44 3.63 -8.42
CA SER A 64 -15.15 3.16 -7.90
C SER A 64 -14.98 3.48 -6.41
N LEU A 65 -15.40 4.67 -5.98
CA LEU A 65 -15.39 5.07 -4.57
C LEU A 65 -16.35 4.20 -3.75
N LEU A 66 -17.56 3.96 -4.25
CA LEU A 66 -18.57 3.14 -3.59
C LEU A 66 -18.11 1.69 -3.42
N ILE A 67 -17.50 1.10 -4.46
CA ILE A 67 -16.95 -0.25 -4.39
C ILE A 67 -15.74 -0.32 -3.44
N MET A 68 -14.86 0.68 -3.46
CA MET A 68 -13.70 0.76 -2.55
C MET A 68 -14.14 0.85 -1.09
N LEU A 69 -15.04 1.79 -0.76
CA LEU A 69 -15.56 1.97 0.60
C LEU A 69 -16.46 0.82 1.03
N GLY A 70 -17.23 0.25 0.11
CA GLY A 70 -18.05 -0.93 0.34
C GLY A 70 -17.21 -2.16 0.70
N THR A 71 -16.14 -2.41 -0.04
CA THR A 71 -15.19 -3.50 0.26
C THR A 71 -14.58 -3.33 1.64
N LEU A 72 -14.17 -2.10 1.99
CA LEU A 72 -13.65 -1.79 3.33
C LEU A 72 -14.72 -2.02 4.41
N TRP A 73 -15.92 -1.49 4.21
CA TRP A 73 -17.02 -1.59 5.19
C TRP A 73 -17.42 -3.04 5.44
N LEU A 74 -17.57 -3.84 4.38
CA LEU A 74 -17.89 -5.27 4.52
C LEU A 74 -16.73 -6.04 5.18
N GLY A 75 -15.49 -5.79 4.78
CA GLY A 75 -14.32 -6.43 5.42
C GLY A 75 -14.23 -6.09 6.91
N TYR A 76 -14.43 -4.83 7.28
CA TYR A 76 -14.36 -4.38 8.66
C TYR A 76 -15.54 -4.88 9.51
N THR A 77 -16.76 -4.90 8.96
CA THR A 77 -17.92 -5.46 9.67
C THR A 77 -17.73 -6.96 9.93
N LEU A 78 -17.35 -7.75 8.92
CA LEU A 78 -17.03 -9.18 9.04
C LEU A 78 -15.93 -9.45 10.08
N TYR A 79 -14.91 -8.62 10.13
CA TYR A 79 -13.87 -8.70 11.17
C TYR A 79 -14.45 -8.43 12.58
N GLN A 80 -15.30 -7.40 12.72
CA GLN A 80 -15.92 -7.06 14.01
C GLN A 80 -16.97 -8.07 14.47
N PHE A 81 -17.50 -8.91 13.57
CA PHE A 81 -18.40 -10.00 13.96
C PHE A 81 -17.76 -10.92 14.99
N LYS A 82 -16.41 -11.02 15.06
CA LYS A 82 -15.70 -11.79 16.11
C LYS A 82 -16.10 -11.40 17.54
N LYS A 83 -16.40 -10.13 17.78
CA LYS A 83 -16.78 -9.59 19.10
C LYS A 83 -18.30 -9.60 19.33
N SER A 84 -19.06 -9.88 18.28
CA SER A 84 -20.52 -9.85 18.33
C SER A 84 -21.09 -11.10 19.00
N PRO A 85 -22.16 -11.00 19.81
CA PRO A 85 -22.81 -12.15 20.44
C PRO A 85 -23.65 -13.00 19.47
N TYR A 86 -23.80 -12.57 18.21
CA TYR A 86 -24.54 -13.30 17.20
C TYR A 86 -23.69 -14.44 16.59
N LEU A 87 -24.34 -15.57 16.27
CA LEU A 87 -23.78 -16.82 15.68
C LEU A 87 -22.94 -17.71 16.61
N HIS A 88 -22.78 -18.97 16.20
CA HIS A 88 -21.96 -19.96 16.91
C HIS A 88 -20.47 -19.58 16.87
N PRO A 89 -19.70 -19.77 17.97
CA PRO A 89 -18.30 -19.32 18.07
C PRO A 89 -17.38 -19.76 16.92
N CYS A 90 -17.49 -21.01 16.47
CA CYS A 90 -16.69 -21.55 15.37
C CYS A 90 -16.98 -20.85 14.03
N VAL A 91 -18.25 -20.60 13.71
CA VAL A 91 -18.64 -19.92 12.47
C VAL A 91 -18.13 -18.48 12.46
N ARG A 92 -18.23 -17.82 13.62
CA ARG A 92 -17.76 -16.45 13.82
C ARG A 92 -16.24 -16.33 13.64
N GLU A 93 -15.47 -17.30 14.11
CA GLU A 93 -14.02 -17.34 13.94
C GLU A 93 -13.63 -17.52 12.46
N ILE A 94 -14.22 -18.50 11.78
CA ILE A 94 -14.00 -18.72 10.33
C ILE A 94 -14.37 -17.48 9.51
N LEU A 95 -15.50 -16.85 9.84
CA LEU A 95 -15.98 -15.66 9.14
C LEU A 95 -15.04 -14.46 9.33
N SER A 96 -14.51 -14.27 10.54
CA SER A 96 -13.53 -13.21 10.83
C SER A 96 -12.20 -13.45 10.12
N ASP A 97 -11.72 -14.70 10.08
CA ASP A 97 -10.45 -15.04 9.44
C ASP A 97 -10.53 -14.94 7.90
N CYS A 98 -11.71 -15.24 7.33
CA CYS A 98 -11.98 -15.14 5.90
C CYS A 98 -12.65 -13.81 5.50
N ALA A 99 -12.77 -12.83 6.41
CA ALA A 99 -13.48 -11.57 6.18
C ALA A 99 -12.98 -10.84 4.92
N LEU A 100 -11.65 -10.79 4.75
CA LEU A 100 -11.01 -10.05 3.67
C LEU A 100 -11.19 -10.72 2.29
N PRO A 101 -10.90 -12.03 2.11
CA PRO A 101 -11.27 -12.75 0.89
C PRO A 101 -12.76 -12.66 0.55
N ILE A 102 -13.65 -12.83 1.53
CA ILE A 102 -15.11 -12.77 1.32
C ILE A 102 -15.52 -11.39 0.82
N ALA A 103 -15.00 -10.31 1.43
CA ALA A 103 -15.33 -8.94 1.01
C ALA A 103 -14.87 -8.66 -0.42
N VAL A 104 -13.65 -9.08 -0.79
CA VAL A 104 -13.11 -8.93 -2.15
C VAL A 104 -13.96 -9.69 -3.16
N LEU A 105 -14.31 -10.95 -2.88
CA LEU A 105 -15.14 -11.76 -3.78
C LEU A 105 -16.55 -11.20 -3.93
N ALA A 106 -17.20 -10.80 -2.82
CA ALA A 106 -18.55 -10.24 -2.85
C ALA A 106 -18.61 -8.95 -3.69
N PHE A 107 -17.72 -7.98 -3.44
CA PHE A 107 -17.71 -6.74 -4.21
C PHE A 107 -17.20 -6.90 -5.64
N SER A 108 -16.34 -7.89 -5.90
CA SER A 108 -15.97 -8.27 -7.27
C SER A 108 -17.16 -8.82 -8.04
N LEU A 109 -18.00 -9.67 -7.42
CA LEU A 109 -19.22 -10.21 -8.05
C LEU A 109 -20.27 -9.12 -8.24
N ILE A 110 -20.51 -8.27 -7.24
CA ILE A 110 -21.43 -7.13 -7.33
C ILE A 110 -21.00 -6.18 -8.46
N SER A 111 -19.70 -5.90 -8.56
CA SER A 111 -19.17 -5.06 -9.63
C SER A 111 -19.30 -5.72 -11.01
N SER A 112 -19.13 -7.04 -11.11
CA SER A 112 -19.19 -7.77 -12.39
C SER A 112 -20.62 -7.92 -12.90
N HIS A 113 -21.57 -8.22 -12.01
CA HIS A 113 -22.99 -8.43 -12.36
C HIS A 113 -23.84 -7.15 -12.35
N GLY A 114 -23.61 -6.25 -11.39
CA GLY A 114 -24.48 -5.09 -11.15
C GLY A 114 -24.20 -3.87 -12.03
N PHE A 115 -22.96 -3.69 -12.51
CA PHE A 115 -22.54 -2.48 -13.22
C PHE A 115 -21.77 -2.78 -14.50
N ARG A 116 -22.34 -3.66 -15.33
CA ARG A 116 -21.70 -4.14 -16.56
C ARG A 116 -21.49 -3.04 -17.62
N GLU A 117 -22.26 -1.95 -17.54
CA GLU A 117 -22.21 -0.79 -18.44
C GLU A 117 -21.11 0.22 -18.12
N ILE A 118 -20.53 0.18 -16.91
CA ILE A 118 -19.48 1.13 -16.49
C ILE A 118 -18.13 0.44 -16.57
N GLU A 119 -17.29 0.89 -17.51
CA GLU A 119 -15.98 0.31 -17.75
C GLU A 119 -15.01 0.64 -16.60
N MET A 120 -14.94 -0.24 -15.61
CA MET A 120 -13.94 -0.13 -14.55
C MET A 120 -12.55 -0.54 -15.05
N SER A 121 -11.53 0.13 -14.51
CA SER A 121 -10.15 -0.26 -14.79
C SER A 121 -9.87 -1.69 -14.30
N LYS A 122 -9.61 -2.61 -15.25
CA LYS A 122 -9.26 -4.02 -15.01
C LYS A 122 -7.74 -4.22 -15.00
N PHE A 123 -7.29 -5.37 -14.51
CA PHE A 123 -5.88 -5.76 -14.58
C PHE A 123 -5.46 -5.93 -16.05
N ARG A 124 -4.44 -5.19 -16.49
CA ARG A 124 -3.88 -5.31 -17.84
C ARG A 124 -2.78 -6.36 -17.82
N TYR A 125 -3.00 -7.48 -18.51
CA TYR A 125 -1.99 -8.49 -18.77
C TYR A 125 -1.42 -8.28 -20.18
N ASN A 126 -0.10 -8.19 -20.28
CA ASN A 126 0.58 -8.11 -21.58
C ASN A 126 1.30 -9.45 -21.83
N PRO A 127 0.80 -10.31 -22.74
CA PRO A 127 1.38 -11.63 -22.98
C PRO A 127 2.70 -11.61 -23.78
N SER A 128 3.11 -10.44 -24.28
CA SER A 128 4.16 -10.27 -25.29
C SER A 128 5.54 -9.88 -24.75
N GLU A 129 5.71 -9.73 -23.43
CA GLU A 129 7.04 -9.58 -22.82
C GLU A 129 7.49 -10.92 -22.24
N SER A 130 8.47 -11.58 -22.88
CA SER A 130 9.12 -12.74 -22.30
C SER A 130 9.77 -12.33 -20.97
N PRO A 131 9.36 -12.90 -19.82
CA PRO A 131 9.81 -12.43 -18.50
C PRO A 131 11.30 -12.73 -18.24
N PHE A 132 11.91 -13.59 -19.04
CA PHE A 132 13.31 -14.00 -18.93
C PHE A 132 14.15 -13.36 -20.02
N ALA A 133 14.34 -12.04 -19.95
CA ALA A 133 15.34 -11.34 -20.76
C ALA A 133 16.62 -11.20 -19.93
N MET A 134 17.72 -11.79 -20.38
CA MET A 134 19.01 -11.61 -19.72
C MET A 134 19.42 -10.13 -19.80
N ALA A 135 19.85 -9.56 -18.67
CA ALA A 135 20.32 -8.18 -18.63
C ALA A 135 21.55 -8.02 -19.56
N GLN A 136 21.49 -7.09 -20.51
CA GLN A 136 22.60 -6.82 -21.44
C GLN A 136 23.71 -6.02 -20.72
N ILE A 137 24.62 -6.74 -20.07
CA ILE A 137 25.71 -6.18 -19.24
C ILE A 137 26.93 -5.76 -20.10
N GLN A 138 27.03 -6.20 -21.35
CA GLN A 138 28.26 -6.15 -22.14
C GLN A 138 28.64 -4.78 -22.75
N SER A 139 27.79 -3.75 -22.69
CA SER A 139 28.05 -2.45 -23.37
C SER A 139 28.11 -1.23 -22.44
N LEU A 140 28.44 -1.41 -21.16
CA LEU A 140 28.41 -0.34 -20.16
C LEU A 140 29.75 0.40 -20.03
N SER A 141 29.70 1.74 -20.06
CA SER A 141 30.85 2.61 -19.80
C SER A 141 31.32 2.49 -18.34
N LEU A 142 32.63 2.60 -18.11
CA LEU A 142 33.24 2.50 -16.77
C LEU A 142 32.69 3.54 -15.77
N ARG A 143 32.26 4.71 -16.26
CA ARG A 143 31.59 5.75 -15.45
C ARG A 143 30.20 5.32 -14.97
N ALA A 144 29.47 4.56 -15.80
CA ALA A 144 28.16 4.04 -15.44
C ALA A 144 28.29 2.93 -14.38
N VAL A 145 29.33 2.09 -14.49
CA VAL A 145 29.62 1.04 -13.50
C VAL A 145 29.94 1.64 -12.13
N SER A 146 30.81 2.66 -12.06
CA SER A 146 31.13 3.30 -10.78
C SER A 146 29.93 4.00 -10.15
N GLY A 147 29.10 4.67 -10.96
CA GLY A 147 27.83 5.24 -10.51
C GLY A 147 26.88 4.15 -9.96
N ALA A 148 26.74 3.04 -10.67
CA ALA A 148 25.90 1.92 -10.26
C ALA A 148 26.38 1.27 -8.95
N MET A 149 27.69 1.18 -8.70
CA MET A 149 28.22 0.70 -7.42
C MET A 149 27.77 1.59 -6.24
N GLY A 150 27.84 2.91 -6.40
CA GLY A 150 27.38 3.85 -5.37
C GLY A 150 25.87 3.74 -5.10
N LEU A 151 25.06 3.67 -6.16
CA LEU A 151 23.62 3.48 -6.04
C LEU A 151 23.27 2.11 -5.43
N GLY A 152 23.99 1.07 -5.82
CA GLY A 152 23.84 -0.29 -5.31
C GLY A 152 24.17 -0.40 -3.81
N PHE A 153 25.18 0.33 -3.34
CA PHE A 153 25.49 0.40 -1.91
C PHE A 153 24.35 1.03 -1.09
N LEU A 154 23.82 2.17 -1.54
CA LEU A 154 22.67 2.83 -0.89
C LEU A 154 21.43 1.93 -0.87
N LEU A 155 21.17 1.23 -1.97
CA LEU A 155 20.09 0.26 -2.06
C LEU A 155 20.30 -0.94 -1.12
N SER A 156 21.53 -1.46 -1.03
CA SER A 156 21.85 -2.53 -0.09
C SER A 156 21.59 -2.11 1.36
N MET A 157 21.90 -0.86 1.70
CA MET A 157 21.57 -0.28 3.02
C MET A 157 20.06 -0.20 3.24
N LEU A 158 19.28 0.18 2.23
CA LEU A 158 17.82 0.18 2.32
C LEU A 158 17.28 -1.23 2.65
N PHE A 159 17.69 -2.24 1.88
CA PHE A 159 17.27 -3.63 2.11
C PHE A 159 17.71 -4.15 3.48
N PHE A 160 18.91 -3.80 3.92
CA PHE A 160 19.39 -4.15 5.26
C PHE A 160 18.49 -3.58 6.36
N ILE A 161 18.15 -2.29 6.30
CA ILE A 161 17.29 -1.66 7.30
C ILE A 161 15.89 -2.25 7.25
N GLU A 162 15.29 -2.36 6.06
CA GLU A 162 13.93 -2.88 5.89
C GLU A 162 13.81 -4.32 6.40
N GLN A 163 14.78 -5.18 6.07
CA GLN A 163 14.79 -6.57 6.54
C GLN A 163 14.88 -6.65 8.07
N ASN A 164 15.82 -5.90 8.68
CA ASN A 164 15.99 -5.91 10.13
C ASN A 164 14.78 -5.31 10.84
N LEU A 165 14.16 -4.27 10.28
CA LEU A 165 12.97 -3.66 10.84
C LEU A 165 11.77 -4.63 10.82
N VAL A 166 11.53 -5.31 9.71
CA VAL A 166 10.46 -6.31 9.61
C VAL A 166 10.74 -7.50 10.52
N ALA A 167 11.97 -7.99 10.56
CA ALA A 167 12.35 -9.09 11.43
C ALA A 167 12.22 -8.71 12.92
N ALA A 168 12.57 -7.48 13.31
CA ALA A 168 12.37 -7.00 14.68
C ALA A 168 10.89 -6.87 15.05
N LEU A 169 10.03 -6.48 14.10
CA LEU A 169 8.59 -6.40 14.32
C LEU A 169 7.94 -7.79 14.45
N VAL A 170 8.36 -8.75 13.63
CA VAL A 170 7.90 -10.15 13.72
C VAL A 170 8.39 -10.82 15.00
N ASN A 171 9.66 -10.62 15.36
CA ASN A 171 10.29 -11.17 16.56
C ASN A 171 10.06 -10.31 17.81
N ALA A 172 9.08 -9.39 17.77
CA ALA A 172 8.72 -8.61 18.94
C ALA A 172 8.33 -9.56 20.09
N PRO A 173 8.74 -9.28 21.34
CA PRO A 173 8.46 -10.15 22.48
C PRO A 173 6.96 -10.33 22.73
N GLU A 174 6.15 -9.39 22.25
CA GLU A 174 4.68 -9.44 22.27
C GLU A 174 4.11 -10.62 21.46
N ASN A 175 4.81 -11.06 20.41
CA ASN A 175 4.37 -12.17 19.55
C ASN A 175 4.74 -13.55 20.11
N ARG A 176 5.53 -13.62 21.20
CA ARG A 176 5.91 -14.87 21.90
C ARG A 176 6.35 -16.02 20.98
N LEU A 177 7.19 -15.72 19.99
CA LEU A 177 7.76 -16.73 19.10
C LEU A 177 8.70 -17.66 19.89
N VAL A 178 8.69 -18.95 19.53
CA VAL A 178 9.42 -20.01 20.26
C VAL A 178 10.72 -20.36 19.55
N LYS A 179 10.76 -20.31 18.20
CA LYS A 179 11.99 -20.59 17.45
C LYS A 179 12.95 -19.39 17.47
N GLY A 180 14.24 -19.71 17.45
CA GLY A 180 15.32 -18.72 17.43
C GLY A 180 15.34 -17.89 16.15
N THR A 181 15.92 -16.69 16.25
CA THR A 181 16.02 -15.72 15.16
C THR A 181 17.24 -15.97 14.28
N ALA A 182 17.11 -15.81 12.96
CA ALA A 182 18.18 -16.04 11.99
C ALA A 182 18.47 -14.83 11.08
N TYR A 183 18.63 -13.64 11.66
CA TYR A 183 18.81 -12.37 10.92
C TYR A 183 19.88 -12.40 9.82
N HIS A 184 21.06 -12.97 10.13
CA HIS A 184 22.18 -13.04 9.17
C HIS A 184 21.89 -13.96 7.98
N TRP A 185 21.22 -15.08 8.24
CA TRP A 185 20.85 -16.03 7.20
C TRP A 185 19.81 -15.45 6.26
N ASP A 186 18.83 -14.73 6.81
CA ASP A 186 17.80 -14.06 6.03
C ASP A 186 18.39 -12.99 5.10
N LEU A 187 19.36 -12.21 5.57
CA LEU A 187 20.07 -11.22 4.76
C LEU A 187 20.91 -11.86 3.65
N LEU A 188 21.62 -12.96 3.94
CA LEU A 188 22.40 -13.69 2.94
C LEU A 188 21.50 -14.28 1.85
N LEU A 189 20.38 -14.90 2.24
CA LEU A 189 19.43 -15.48 1.31
C LEU A 189 18.79 -14.40 0.43
N LEU A 190 18.42 -13.26 1.01
CA LEU A 190 17.89 -12.11 0.27
C LEU A 190 18.90 -11.59 -0.77
N ALA A 191 20.18 -11.52 -0.42
CA ALA A 191 21.23 -11.11 -1.34
C ALA A 191 21.35 -12.08 -2.51
N ILE A 192 21.41 -13.39 -2.26
CA ILE A 192 21.49 -14.43 -3.30
C ILE A 192 20.30 -14.37 -4.26
N ILE A 193 19.07 -14.26 -3.72
CA ILE A 193 17.85 -14.17 -4.53
C ILE A 193 17.87 -12.91 -5.40
N ASN A 194 18.19 -11.75 -4.82
CA ASN A 194 18.21 -10.48 -5.56
C ASN A 194 19.34 -10.42 -6.59
N THR A 195 20.49 -11.04 -6.34
CA THR A 195 21.53 -11.21 -7.36
C THR A 195 20.99 -12.02 -8.55
N GLY A 196 20.31 -13.14 -8.29
CA GLY A 196 19.64 -13.92 -9.34
C GLY A 196 18.62 -13.10 -10.14
N LEU A 197 17.70 -12.40 -9.46
CA LEU A 197 16.70 -11.55 -10.11
C LEU A 197 17.33 -10.44 -10.96
N SER A 198 18.45 -9.86 -10.48
CA SER A 198 19.18 -8.81 -11.21
C SER A 198 19.75 -9.31 -12.54
N LEU A 199 20.23 -10.56 -12.60
CA LEU A 199 20.76 -11.16 -13.83
C LEU A 199 19.67 -11.33 -14.90
N PHE A 200 18.44 -11.61 -14.48
CA PHE A 200 17.27 -11.79 -15.35
C PHE A 200 16.45 -10.50 -15.55
N GLY A 201 16.92 -9.35 -15.05
CA GLY A 201 16.19 -8.08 -15.17
C GLY A 201 14.84 -8.06 -14.44
N LEU A 202 14.60 -9.00 -13.53
CA LEU A 202 13.36 -9.12 -12.77
C LEU A 202 13.35 -8.12 -11.60
N PRO A 203 12.16 -7.67 -11.15
CA PRO A 203 12.06 -6.78 -10.01
C PRO A 203 12.60 -7.45 -8.74
N TRP A 204 13.37 -6.71 -7.96
CA TRP A 204 13.90 -7.17 -6.68
C TRP A 204 12.79 -7.44 -5.66
N ILE A 205 13.03 -8.41 -4.79
CA ILE A 205 12.16 -8.78 -3.68
C ILE A 205 12.78 -8.22 -2.40
N HIS A 206 11.93 -7.70 -1.51
CA HIS A 206 12.30 -7.24 -0.18
C HIS A 206 11.25 -7.68 0.83
N ALA A 207 11.57 -7.60 2.13
CA ALA A 207 10.61 -7.93 3.17
C ALA A 207 9.35 -7.05 3.09
N ALA A 208 8.19 -7.68 3.20
CA ALA A 208 6.91 -7.01 3.14
C ALA A 208 6.45 -6.58 4.54
N TYR A 209 6.47 -5.27 4.81
CA TYR A 209 6.26 -4.71 6.14
C TYR A 209 4.89 -4.99 6.75
N PRO A 210 3.74 -4.69 6.11
CA PRO A 210 2.44 -5.00 6.69
C PRO A 210 2.12 -6.50 6.61
N HIS A 211 2.59 -7.18 5.57
CA HIS A 211 2.21 -8.57 5.31
C HIS A 211 2.83 -9.56 6.31
N SER A 212 4.10 -9.39 6.68
CA SER A 212 4.82 -10.31 7.59
C SER A 212 4.20 -10.37 9.01
N PRO A 213 3.97 -9.25 9.72
CA PRO A 213 3.30 -9.27 11.02
C PRO A 213 1.83 -9.68 10.92
N LEU A 214 1.13 -9.35 9.83
CA LEU A 214 -0.24 -9.82 9.61
C LEU A 214 -0.29 -11.35 9.43
N HIS A 215 0.69 -11.93 8.74
CA HIS A 215 0.80 -13.39 8.61
C HIS A 215 1.03 -14.06 9.97
N VAL A 216 1.90 -13.49 10.80
CA VAL A 216 2.15 -13.96 12.17
C VAL A 216 0.89 -13.84 13.03
N ARG A 217 0.19 -12.71 12.94
CA ARG A 217 -1.07 -12.47 13.66
C ARG A 217 -2.19 -13.42 13.22
N ALA A 218 -2.26 -13.78 11.94
CA ALA A 218 -3.22 -14.77 11.45
C ALA A 218 -2.93 -16.20 11.95
N LEU A 219 -1.70 -16.48 12.37
CA LEU A 219 -1.29 -17.75 12.98
C LEU A 219 -1.27 -17.70 14.52
N ALA A 220 -1.58 -16.54 15.10
CA ALA A 220 -1.55 -16.30 16.53
C ALA A 220 -2.88 -16.70 17.17
N LEU A 221 -2.80 -17.47 18.26
CA LEU A 221 -3.92 -17.68 19.16
C LEU A 221 -3.99 -16.50 20.14
N VAL A 222 -5.04 -15.71 20.00
CA VAL A 222 -5.29 -14.50 20.80
C VAL A 222 -6.33 -14.84 21.85
N GLU A 223 -5.97 -14.71 23.13
CA GLU A 223 -6.90 -14.83 24.25
C GLU A 223 -7.26 -13.43 24.78
N GLU A 224 -8.54 -13.23 25.05
CA GLU A 224 -9.03 -12.06 25.77
C GLU A 224 -8.76 -12.26 27.27
N ARG A 225 -7.85 -11.48 27.84
CA ARG A 225 -7.60 -11.43 29.28
C ARG A 225 -8.18 -10.16 29.87
N VAL A 226 -8.99 -10.31 30.91
CA VAL A 226 -9.53 -9.18 31.66
C VAL A 226 -8.55 -8.84 32.78
N GLU A 227 -7.80 -7.75 32.61
CA GLU A 227 -6.98 -7.18 33.68
C GLU A 227 -7.63 -5.88 34.17
N ASN A 228 -7.94 -5.81 35.47
CA ASN A 228 -8.47 -4.60 36.13
C ASN A 228 -9.73 -4.01 35.47
N GLY A 229 -10.65 -4.86 34.99
CA GLY A 229 -11.90 -4.44 34.35
C GLY A 229 -11.77 -4.00 32.87
N HIS A 230 -10.57 -4.07 32.29
CA HIS A 230 -10.34 -3.84 30.86
C HIS A 230 -9.97 -5.15 30.16
N ILE A 231 -10.56 -5.38 28.99
CA ILE A 231 -10.31 -6.56 28.15
C ILE A 231 -9.07 -6.28 27.29
N TYR A 232 -8.03 -7.10 27.46
CA TYR A 232 -6.79 -7.06 26.70
C TYR A 232 -6.64 -8.32 25.85
N ASP A 233 -6.50 -8.14 24.55
CA ASP A 233 -6.21 -9.22 23.61
C ASP A 233 -4.72 -9.56 23.72
N THR A 234 -4.38 -10.68 24.35
CA THR A 234 -3.00 -11.15 24.50
C THR A 234 -2.73 -12.34 23.60
N ILE A 235 -1.65 -12.27 22.81
CA ILE A 235 -1.17 -13.41 22.03
C ILE A 235 -0.59 -14.45 22.98
N VAL A 236 -1.16 -15.65 22.99
CA VAL A 236 -0.74 -16.73 23.90
C VAL A 236 0.32 -17.60 23.25
N ASN A 237 0.05 -18.02 22.02
CA ASN A 237 0.94 -18.88 21.25
C ASN A 237 0.77 -18.62 19.75
N VAL A 238 1.84 -18.74 18.97
CA VAL A 238 1.82 -18.61 17.52
C VAL A 238 2.19 -19.95 16.89
N LYS A 239 1.36 -20.43 15.95
CA LYS A 239 1.69 -21.64 15.18
C LYS A 239 2.72 -21.30 14.11
N GLU A 240 3.98 -21.63 14.36
CA GLU A 240 5.06 -21.37 13.41
C GLU A 240 5.17 -22.47 12.33
N THR A 241 4.62 -22.20 11.14
CA THR A 241 4.58 -23.14 10.02
C THR A 241 5.35 -22.64 8.79
N ARG A 242 6.11 -23.52 8.13
CA ARG A 242 6.75 -23.23 6.82
C ARG A 242 5.82 -23.51 5.63
N LEU A 243 4.79 -24.32 5.84
CA LEU A 243 3.89 -24.75 4.77
C LEU A 243 2.96 -23.63 4.30
N THR A 244 2.58 -22.71 5.18
CA THR A 244 1.70 -21.59 4.85
C THR A 244 2.36 -20.60 3.90
N SER A 245 3.64 -20.26 4.13
CA SER A 245 4.41 -19.40 3.24
C SER A 245 4.71 -20.09 1.91
N LEU A 246 5.11 -21.37 1.93
CA LEU A 246 5.33 -22.15 0.70
C LEU A 246 4.04 -22.29 -0.12
N GLY A 247 2.92 -22.60 0.54
CA GLY A 247 1.61 -22.69 -0.09
C GLY A 247 1.17 -21.35 -0.71
N ALA A 248 1.37 -20.23 0.00
CA ALA A 248 1.11 -18.91 -0.54
C ALA A 248 1.97 -18.61 -1.78
N SER A 249 3.27 -18.91 -1.75
CA SER A 249 4.15 -18.72 -2.91
C SER A 249 3.76 -19.59 -4.10
N VAL A 250 3.38 -20.85 -3.87
CA VAL A 250 2.88 -21.75 -4.92
C VAL A 250 1.56 -21.25 -5.50
N LEU A 251 0.64 -20.77 -4.66
CA LEU A 251 -0.63 -20.19 -5.11
C LEU A 251 -0.43 -18.90 -5.90
N VAL A 252 0.53 -18.05 -5.51
CA VAL A 252 0.92 -16.88 -6.31
C VAL A 252 1.48 -17.30 -7.67
N GLY A 253 2.31 -18.35 -7.72
CA GLY A 253 2.78 -18.93 -8.98
C GLY A 253 1.64 -19.48 -9.84
N LEU A 254 0.70 -20.21 -9.23
CA LEU A 254 -0.48 -20.75 -9.90
C LEU A 254 -1.42 -19.64 -10.40
N SER A 255 -1.48 -18.50 -9.70
CA SER A 255 -2.30 -17.36 -10.10
C SER A 255 -1.90 -16.78 -11.46
N LEU A 256 -0.66 -16.99 -11.91
CA LEU A 256 -0.23 -16.63 -13.26
C LEU A 256 -0.95 -17.43 -14.36
N LEU A 257 -1.33 -18.68 -14.08
CA LEU A 257 -2.14 -19.50 -15.00
C LEU A 257 -3.62 -19.08 -15.00
N LEU A 258 -4.10 -18.54 -13.87
CA LEU A 258 -5.46 -18.03 -13.67
C LEU A 258 -5.62 -16.56 -14.12
N LEU A 259 -4.55 -15.94 -14.56
CA LEU A 259 -4.50 -14.54 -14.98
C LEU A 259 -5.36 -14.20 -16.23
N PRO A 260 -5.54 -15.07 -17.25
CA PRO A 260 -6.26 -14.68 -18.45
C PRO A 260 -7.78 -14.59 -18.30
N VAL A 261 -8.41 -15.29 -17.33
CA VAL A 261 -9.88 -15.37 -17.26
C VAL A 261 -10.43 -14.89 -15.90
N PRO A 262 -10.25 -15.61 -14.77
CA PRO A 262 -10.91 -15.23 -13.51
C PRO A 262 -10.32 -13.96 -12.87
N LEU A 263 -9.00 -13.72 -12.97
CA LEU A 263 -8.39 -12.58 -12.27
C LEU A 263 -8.75 -11.22 -12.90
N GLN A 264 -9.14 -11.20 -14.18
CA GLN A 264 -9.58 -9.97 -14.86
C GLN A 264 -10.93 -9.46 -14.38
N TRP A 265 -11.71 -10.31 -13.71
CA TRP A 265 -13.02 -9.93 -13.16
C TRP A 265 -12.90 -9.11 -11.88
N ILE A 266 -11.72 -9.07 -11.25
CA ILE A 266 -11.48 -8.27 -10.06
C ILE A 266 -11.16 -6.82 -10.49
N PRO A 267 -12.06 -5.86 -10.22
CA PRO A 267 -11.83 -4.48 -10.60
C PRO A 267 -10.82 -3.84 -9.64
N LYS A 268 -9.96 -2.93 -10.13
CA LYS A 268 -8.95 -2.27 -9.30
C LYS A 268 -9.50 -1.55 -8.04
N PRO A 269 -10.70 -0.92 -8.06
CA PRO A 269 -11.25 -0.27 -6.87
C PRO A 269 -11.45 -1.20 -5.67
N VAL A 270 -11.77 -2.48 -5.89
CA VAL A 270 -11.86 -3.49 -4.82
C VAL A 270 -10.50 -3.69 -4.16
N LEU A 271 -9.42 -3.72 -4.96
CA LEU A 271 -8.05 -3.85 -4.45
C LEU A 271 -7.63 -2.61 -3.64
N TYR A 272 -8.08 -1.41 -4.03
CA TYR A 272 -7.85 -0.21 -3.20
C TYR A 272 -8.58 -0.31 -1.86
N GLY A 273 -9.79 -0.87 -1.82
CA GLY A 273 -10.51 -1.16 -0.57
C GLY A 273 -9.76 -2.15 0.32
N LEU A 274 -9.23 -3.22 -0.28
CA LEU A 274 -8.33 -4.20 0.36
C LEU A 274 -7.09 -3.52 0.97
N PHE A 275 -6.39 -2.67 0.21
CA PHE A 275 -5.21 -1.96 0.73
C PHE A 275 -5.57 -0.99 1.86
N LEU A 276 -6.70 -0.31 1.77
CA LEU A 276 -7.18 0.57 2.82
C LEU A 276 -7.56 -0.21 4.10
N TYR A 277 -8.16 -1.38 3.96
CA TYR A 277 -8.43 -2.28 5.08
C TYR A 277 -7.14 -2.74 5.77
N ILE A 278 -6.15 -3.18 5.00
CA ILE A 278 -4.83 -3.58 5.53
C ILE A 278 -4.15 -2.39 6.23
N ALA A 279 -4.24 -1.18 5.65
CA ALA A 279 -3.70 0.03 6.26
C ALA A 279 -4.36 0.32 7.62
N LEU A 280 -5.69 0.33 7.70
CA LEU A 280 -6.42 0.61 8.94
C LEU A 280 -6.17 -0.45 10.03
N THR A 281 -6.24 -1.73 9.67
CA THR A 281 -5.98 -2.82 10.62
C THR A 281 -4.52 -2.91 11.08
N SER A 282 -3.57 -2.34 10.31
CA SER A 282 -2.17 -2.23 10.73
C SER A 282 -1.93 -1.09 11.74
N LEU A 283 -2.84 -0.12 11.83
CA LEU A 283 -2.80 0.91 12.88
C LEU A 283 -3.29 0.36 14.22
N ASP A 284 -4.19 -0.63 14.19
CA ASP A 284 -4.71 -1.32 15.37
C ASP A 284 -3.61 -2.15 16.05
N GLY A 285 -3.19 -1.71 17.23
CA GLY A 285 -2.09 -2.31 18.01
C GLY A 285 -0.79 -1.49 17.97
N ASN A 286 -0.73 -0.42 17.17
CA ASN A 286 0.45 0.46 17.17
C ASN A 286 0.44 1.39 18.39
N GLN A 287 1.47 1.26 19.24
CA GLN A 287 1.63 2.09 20.43
C GLN A 287 1.71 3.60 20.13
N LEU A 288 2.26 4.01 18.98
CA LEU A 288 2.30 5.42 18.58
C LEU A 288 0.88 5.95 18.37
N VAL A 289 0.05 5.21 17.63
CA VAL A 289 -1.34 5.59 17.34
C VAL A 289 -2.14 5.66 18.64
N GLN A 290 -1.96 4.70 19.55
CA GLN A 290 -2.59 4.72 20.87
C GLN A 290 -2.19 5.98 21.65
N ARG A 291 -0.91 6.37 21.65
CA ARG A 291 -0.44 7.59 22.33
C ARG A 291 -0.91 8.88 21.67
N VAL A 292 -1.00 8.91 20.34
CA VAL A 292 -1.60 10.03 19.60
C VAL A 292 -3.08 10.14 19.94
N ALA A 293 -3.81 9.03 20.03
CA ALA A 293 -5.22 9.04 20.45
C ALA A 293 -5.41 9.56 21.89
N LEU A 294 -4.43 9.35 22.80
CA LEU A 294 -4.46 9.94 24.15
C LEU A 294 -4.42 11.47 24.13
N LEU A 295 -3.86 12.12 23.10
CA LEU A 295 -3.91 13.59 22.97
C LEU A 295 -5.33 14.11 22.74
N LEU A 296 -6.17 13.30 22.10
CA LEU A 296 -7.57 13.64 21.80
C LEU A 296 -8.53 13.16 22.89
N LYS A 297 -8.08 12.30 23.81
CA LYS A 297 -8.89 11.72 24.88
C LYS A 297 -8.88 12.63 26.11
N GLU A 298 -10.03 12.75 26.77
CA GLU A 298 -10.12 13.44 28.06
C GLU A 298 -9.33 12.71 29.15
N GLN A 299 -8.67 13.47 30.04
CA GLN A 299 -7.74 12.95 31.04
C GLN A 299 -8.38 11.93 32.01
N THR A 300 -9.66 12.09 32.31
CA THR A 300 -10.43 11.21 33.19
C THR A 300 -10.68 9.83 32.57
N ALA A 301 -10.64 9.72 31.25
CA ALA A 301 -10.94 8.49 30.52
C ALA A 301 -9.67 7.70 30.14
N TYR A 302 -8.50 8.03 30.69
CA TYR A 302 -7.26 7.35 30.35
C TYR A 302 -7.29 5.89 30.78
N PRO A 303 -7.04 4.93 29.87
CA PRO A 303 -6.99 3.52 30.25
C PRO A 303 -5.80 3.29 31.20
N PRO A 304 -5.92 2.40 32.21
CA PRO A 304 -4.86 2.12 33.16
C PRO A 304 -3.76 1.24 32.54
N THR A 305 -3.01 1.77 31.57
CA THR A 305 -1.88 1.07 30.96
C THR A 305 -0.60 1.25 31.78
N HIS A 306 0.33 0.30 31.64
CA HIS A 306 1.59 0.25 32.41
C HIS A 306 2.42 1.54 32.35
N TYR A 307 2.49 2.17 31.17
CA TYR A 307 3.29 3.39 30.97
C TYR A 307 2.60 4.65 31.50
N ILE A 308 1.26 4.72 31.51
CA ILE A 308 0.51 5.86 32.07
C ILE A 308 0.66 5.93 33.59
N ARG A 309 0.81 4.79 34.26
CA ARG A 309 0.99 4.71 35.72
C ARG A 309 2.38 5.15 36.20
N ARG A 310 3.41 5.01 35.37
CA ARG A 310 4.81 5.22 35.77
C ARG A 310 5.37 6.60 35.41
N VAL A 311 4.83 7.25 34.39
CA VAL A 311 5.42 8.46 33.79
C VAL A 311 4.42 9.61 33.84
N PRO A 312 4.84 10.84 34.22
CA PRO A 312 3.96 11.99 34.19
C PRO A 312 3.48 12.30 32.75
N GLN A 313 2.19 12.63 32.61
CA GLN A 313 1.51 12.80 31.32
C GLN A 313 2.19 13.81 30.39
N ARG A 314 2.72 14.93 30.92
CA ARG A 314 3.43 15.94 30.12
C ARG A 314 4.63 15.35 29.37
N LYS A 315 5.36 14.40 29.97
CA LYS A 315 6.50 13.74 29.33
C LYS A 315 6.04 12.77 28.23
N ILE A 316 4.91 12.11 28.42
CA ILE A 316 4.29 11.24 27.41
C ILE A 316 3.90 12.06 26.18
N HIS A 317 3.27 13.22 26.37
CA HIS A 317 2.86 14.09 25.25
C HIS A 317 4.06 14.71 24.53
N TYR A 318 5.08 15.17 25.27
CA TYR A 318 6.31 15.68 24.66
C TYR A 318 7.01 14.61 23.81
N PHE A 319 7.14 13.40 24.35
CA PHE A 319 7.71 12.26 23.62
C PHE A 319 6.88 11.90 22.37
N THR A 320 5.56 11.86 22.50
CA THR A 320 4.66 11.57 21.37
C THR A 320 4.74 12.65 20.29
N GLY A 321 4.83 13.92 20.67
CA GLY A 321 5.02 15.04 19.75
C GLY A 321 6.34 14.93 18.97
N LEU A 322 7.44 14.56 19.64
CA LEU A 322 8.72 14.31 18.98
C LEU A 322 8.64 13.13 17.99
N GLN A 323 7.97 12.04 18.35
CA GLN A 323 7.77 10.90 17.45
C GLN A 323 6.91 11.24 16.24
N VAL A 324 5.85 12.04 16.42
CA VAL A 324 5.01 12.51 15.30
C VAL A 324 5.80 13.44 14.38
N LEU A 325 6.65 14.32 14.94
CA LEU A 325 7.55 15.16 14.15
C LEU A 325 8.53 14.32 13.33
N GLN A 326 9.12 13.28 13.93
CA GLN A 326 9.99 12.33 13.24
C GLN A 326 9.26 11.59 12.11
N LEU A 327 8.03 11.12 12.37
CA LEU A 327 7.20 10.48 11.34
C LEU A 327 6.90 11.45 10.20
N LEU A 328 6.55 12.70 10.50
CA LEU A 328 6.25 13.72 9.49
C LEU A 328 7.48 14.03 8.63
N LEU A 329 8.67 14.15 9.24
CA LEU A 329 9.92 14.33 8.53
C LEU A 329 10.16 13.16 7.56
N LEU A 330 9.99 11.93 8.05
CA LEU A 330 10.17 10.73 7.25
C LEU A 330 9.15 10.64 6.09
N CYS A 331 7.89 11.00 6.34
CA CYS A 331 6.86 11.07 5.32
C CYS A 331 7.17 12.14 4.26
N ALA A 332 7.68 13.31 4.64
CA ALA A 332 8.04 14.38 3.71
C ALA A 332 9.13 13.93 2.73
N PHE A 333 10.18 13.25 3.22
CA PHE A 333 11.23 12.70 2.36
C PHE A 333 10.76 11.49 1.55
N GLY A 334 9.98 10.58 2.15
CA GLY A 334 9.48 9.37 1.48
C GLY A 334 8.45 9.65 0.37
N MET A 335 7.56 10.63 0.57
CA MET A 335 6.53 11.04 -0.39
C MET A 335 7.03 12.06 -1.42
N SER A 336 8.28 12.50 -1.31
CA SER A 336 8.85 13.46 -2.27
C SER A 336 8.82 12.91 -3.70
N SER A 337 8.59 13.80 -4.67
CA SER A 337 8.54 13.44 -6.09
C SER A 337 9.92 13.17 -6.68
N LEU A 338 10.99 13.67 -6.03
CA LEU A 338 12.36 13.55 -6.49
C LEU A 338 12.93 12.15 -6.20
N PRO A 339 13.35 11.38 -7.22
CA PRO A 339 13.91 10.04 -7.01
C PRO A 339 15.14 10.03 -6.10
N TYR A 340 15.98 11.07 -6.17
CA TYR A 340 17.19 11.21 -5.35
C TYR A 340 16.89 11.28 -3.85
N MET A 341 15.79 11.93 -3.46
CA MET A 341 15.40 12.05 -2.05
C MET A 341 14.97 10.71 -1.47
N LYS A 342 14.34 9.85 -2.29
CA LYS A 342 13.99 8.47 -1.89
C LYS A 342 15.23 7.60 -1.66
N MET A 343 16.35 7.89 -2.32
CA MET A 343 17.59 7.15 -2.12
C MET A 343 18.31 7.49 -0.81
N ILE A 344 18.06 8.69 -0.26
CA ILE A 344 18.64 9.15 1.01
C ILE A 344 17.82 8.66 2.21
N PHE A 345 16.58 8.20 1.97
CA PHE A 345 15.66 7.68 2.99
C PHE A 345 16.31 6.69 4.01
N PRO A 346 17.11 5.68 3.60
CA PRO A 346 17.78 4.76 4.54
C PRO A 346 18.71 5.49 5.53
N LEU A 347 19.44 6.48 5.04
CA LEU A 347 20.40 7.24 5.84
C LEU A 347 19.68 8.11 6.88
N ILE A 348 18.56 8.73 6.48
CA ILE A 348 17.70 9.49 7.39
C ILE A 348 17.15 8.56 8.48
N MET A 349 16.64 7.38 8.10
CA MET A 349 16.15 6.38 9.05
C MET A 349 17.22 6.02 10.09
N ILE A 350 18.44 5.69 9.67
CA ILE A 350 19.55 5.38 10.59
C ILE A 350 19.90 6.57 11.49
N ALA A 351 20.00 7.77 10.91
CA ALA A 351 20.36 8.99 11.65
C ALA A 351 19.35 9.32 12.76
N MET A 352 18.09 8.91 12.62
CA MET A 352 17.06 9.14 13.62
C MET A 352 16.94 8.04 14.69
N ILE A 353 17.62 6.90 14.54
CA ILE A 353 17.67 5.86 15.58
C ILE A 353 18.31 6.36 16.89
N PRO A 354 19.48 7.05 16.90
CA PRO A 354 20.09 7.52 18.15
C PRO A 354 19.40 8.74 18.78
N ILE A 355 18.51 9.41 18.04
CA ILE A 355 17.71 10.54 18.54
C ILE A 355 16.51 10.03 19.36
N ARG A 356 16.13 8.77 19.17
CA ARG A 356 15.09 8.07 19.93
C ARG A 356 15.66 7.50 21.23
#